data_AF-A0A7C3RVU7-F1
#
_entry.id   AF-A0A7C3RVU7-F1
#
_cell.length_a   1.000
_cell.length_b   1.000
_cell.length_c   1.000
_cell.angle_alpha   90.00
_cell.angle_beta   90.00
_cell.angle_gamma   90.00
#
_symmetry.space_group_name_H-M   'P 1'
#
loop_
_entity.id
_entity.type
_entity.pdbx_description
1 polymer ?
#
loop_
_entity_poly.entity_id
_entity_poly.type
_entity_poly.pdbx_seq_one_letter_code
_entity_poly.pdbx_strand_id
1 'polypeptide(L)'
;MASLLYREDWEEARARLSRWSNGGDIGRAAMLVYAPRLHPVEDVPAMPQPEGWVTHYSTKSLEYRVNVALRTPAWHHYLGEAVPAPASGDLAPNCLALFLGCAGVEMPGTVWCRP
;
A
#
# COMPACT_ATOMS: atom_id res chain seq x y z
N MET A 1 -16.29 2.94 18.89
CA MET A 1 -14.98 2.61 18.29
C MET A 1 -15.12 2.80 16.80
N ALA A 2 -14.20 3.52 16.14
CA ALA A 2 -14.25 3.70 14.70
C ALA A 2 -13.71 2.43 14.03
N SER A 3 -14.57 1.67 13.35
CA SER A 3 -14.13 0.56 12.52
C SER A 3 -13.68 1.09 11.16
N LEU A 4 -12.54 0.61 10.66
CA LEU A 4 -12.15 0.85 9.27
C LEU A 4 -12.83 -0.20 8.39
N LEU A 5 -13.24 0.20 7.17
CA LEU A 5 -13.91 -0.66 6.20
C LEU A 5 -13.19 -2.00 5.96
N TYR A 6 -11.86 -2.00 5.93
CA TYR A 6 -11.05 -3.20 5.66
C TYR A 6 -10.44 -3.85 6.91
N ARG A 7 -10.59 -3.23 8.09
CA ARG A 7 -10.01 -3.70 9.36
C ARG A 7 -10.88 -3.25 10.54
N GLU A 8 -11.84 -4.10 10.90
CA GLU A 8 -12.83 -3.81 11.94
C GLU A 8 -12.20 -3.55 13.32
N ASP A 9 -11.16 -4.32 13.68
CA ASP A 9 -10.39 -4.22 14.93
C ASP A 9 -9.15 -3.31 14.81
N TRP A 10 -9.19 -2.30 13.93
CA TRP A 10 -8.03 -1.44 13.65
C TRP A 10 -7.39 -0.86 14.91
N GLU A 11 -8.18 -0.30 15.83
CA GLU A 11 -7.63 0.34 17.03
C GLU A 11 -6.85 -0.65 17.92
N GLU A 12 -7.29 -1.90 17.97
CA GLU A 12 -6.64 -2.96 18.75
C GLU A 12 -5.35 -3.42 18.05
N ALA A 13 -5.39 -3.59 16.72
CA ALA A 13 -4.21 -3.89 15.91
C ALA A 13 -3.16 -2.78 16.03
N ARG A 14 -3.58 -1.51 15.93
CA ARG A 14 -2.74 -0.33 16.12
C ARG A 14 -2.12 -0.29 17.52
N ALA A 15 -2.90 -0.57 18.56
CA ALA A 15 -2.42 -0.60 19.93
C ALA A 15 -1.34 -1.67 20.15
N ARG A 16 -1.55 -2.89 19.61
CA ARG A 16 -0.54 -3.98 19.65
C ARG A 16 0.73 -3.58 18.90
N LEU A 17 0.60 -3.10 17.66
CA LEU A 17 1.75 -2.70 16.85
C LEU A 17 2.53 -1.54 17.49
N SER A 18 1.83 -0.55 18.04
CA SER A 18 2.46 0.57 18.75
C SER A 18 3.23 0.08 19.98
N ARG A 19 2.65 -0.83 20.78
CA ARG A 19 3.33 -1.41 21.94
C ARG A 19 4.59 -2.16 21.52
N TRP A 20 4.48 -3.05 20.53
CA TRP A 20 5.60 -3.82 20.02
C TRP A 20 6.71 -2.93 19.47
N SER A 21 6.36 -1.90 18.68
CA SER A 21 7.32 -0.95 18.10
C SER A 21 8.07 -0.11 19.15
N ASN A 22 7.50 0.03 20.35
CA ASN A 22 8.14 0.69 21.49
C ASN A 22 8.85 -0.30 22.43
N GLY A 23 9.12 -1.53 21.98
CA GLY A 23 9.81 -2.57 22.74
C GLY A 23 8.96 -3.26 23.81
N GLY A 24 7.65 -3.01 23.84
CA GLY A 24 6.73 -3.66 24.76
C GLY A 24 6.32 -5.07 24.32
N ASP A 25 5.89 -5.88 25.27
CA ASP A 25 5.44 -7.25 25.01
C ASP A 25 3.95 -7.32 24.58
N ILE A 26 3.67 -8.13 23.57
CA ILE A 26 2.32 -8.46 23.08
C ILE A 26 2.00 -9.96 23.18
N GLY A 27 2.87 -10.74 23.84
CA GLY A 27 2.76 -12.19 24.04
C GLY A 27 3.16 -13.04 22.84
N ARG A 28 3.64 -12.42 21.76
CA ARG A 28 4.09 -13.06 20.51
C ARG A 28 4.87 -12.07 19.64
N ALA A 29 5.43 -12.55 18.52
CA ALA A 29 5.93 -11.66 17.48
C ALA A 29 4.78 -10.86 16.83
N ALA A 30 5.09 -9.63 16.39
CA ALA A 30 4.20 -8.88 15.52
C ALA A 30 4.08 -9.62 14.17
N MET A 31 2.86 -9.74 13.66
CA MET A 31 2.56 -10.50 12.45
C MET A 31 1.81 -9.63 11.46
N LEU A 32 2.36 -9.51 10.25
CA LEU A 32 1.73 -8.84 9.12
C LEU A 32 1.21 -9.89 8.15
N VAL A 33 -0.04 -10.33 8.34
CA VAL A 33 -0.65 -11.37 7.53
C VAL A 33 -1.78 -10.78 6.69
N TYR A 34 -1.74 -11.04 5.39
CA TYR A 34 -2.84 -10.77 4.48
C TYR A 34 -3.23 -12.05 3.75
N ALA A 35 -4.52 -12.18 3.43
CA ALA A 35 -5.06 -13.31 2.69
C ALA A 35 -6.13 -12.83 1.72
N PRO A 36 -6.27 -13.45 0.53
CA PRO A 36 -7.32 -13.09 -0.40
C PRO A 36 -8.71 -13.39 0.20
N ARG A 37 -9.69 -12.53 -0.13
CA ARG A 37 -11.11 -12.75 0.14
C ARG A 37 -11.74 -13.50 -1.01
N LEU A 38 -12.81 -14.26 -0.73
CA LEU A 38 -13.66 -14.86 -1.77
C LEU A 38 -14.49 -13.81 -2.50
N HIS A 39 -14.93 -12.79 -1.77
CA HIS A 39 -15.73 -11.67 -2.28
C HIS A 39 -15.15 -10.35 -1.75
N PRO A 40 -15.15 -9.28 -2.55
CA PRO A 40 -14.59 -8.02 -2.11
C PRO A 40 -15.52 -7.35 -1.08
N VAL A 41 -14.94 -6.55 -0.19
CA VAL A 41 -15.71 -5.75 0.79
C VAL A 41 -16.55 -4.67 0.09
N GLU A 42 -16.06 -4.17 -1.04
CA GLU A 42 -16.72 -3.18 -1.88
C GLU A 42 -16.44 -3.50 -3.35
N ASP A 43 -17.42 -3.24 -4.21
CA ASP A 43 -17.27 -3.41 -5.65
C ASP A 43 -16.74 -2.10 -6.27
N VAL A 44 -15.42 -2.05 -6.46
CA VAL A 44 -14.74 -0.91 -7.09
C VAL A 44 -14.42 -1.29 -8.54
N PRO A 45 -15.03 -0.62 -9.55
CA PRO A 45 -14.81 -0.93 -10.95
C PRO A 45 -13.33 -0.87 -11.33
N ALA A 46 -12.89 -1.84 -12.13
CA ALA A 46 -11.53 -1.84 -12.67
C ALA A 46 -11.38 -0.76 -13.74
N MET A 47 -10.42 0.15 -13.54
CA MET A 47 -10.00 1.08 -14.57
C MET A 47 -9.01 0.40 -15.52
N PRO A 48 -9.04 0.68 -16.84
CA PRO A 48 -8.04 0.17 -17.77
C PRO A 48 -6.64 0.67 -17.40
N GLN A 49 -5.64 -0.19 -17.57
CA GLN A 49 -4.25 0.20 -17.36
C GLN A 49 -3.84 1.29 -18.36
N PRO A 50 -3.24 2.41 -17.91
CA PRO A 50 -2.78 3.47 -18.79
C PRO A 50 -1.74 2.99 -19.79
N GLU A 51 -1.72 3.60 -20.98
CA GLU A 51 -0.68 3.33 -21.97
C GLU A 51 0.72 3.63 -21.40
N GLY A 52 1.68 2.74 -21.68
CA GLY A 52 3.07 2.90 -21.21
C GLY A 52 3.27 2.68 -19.71
N TRP A 53 2.34 2.01 -19.02
CA TRP A 53 2.47 1.63 -17.61
C TRP A 53 3.41 0.43 -17.44
N VAL A 54 4.70 0.71 -17.22
CA VAL A 54 5.77 -0.32 -17.24
C VAL A 54 6.19 -0.83 -15.86
N THR A 55 5.64 -0.27 -14.78
CA THR A 55 6.01 -0.65 -13.41
C THR A 55 4.86 -0.46 -12.41
N HIS A 56 4.84 -1.26 -11.33
CA HIS A 56 3.80 -1.24 -10.30
C HIS A 56 3.83 -0.02 -9.38
N TYR A 57 4.87 0.80 -9.45
CA TYR A 57 4.98 2.06 -8.70
C TYR A 57 4.93 3.30 -9.59
N SER A 58 4.55 3.16 -10.87
CA SER A 58 4.40 4.30 -11.79
C SER A 58 3.47 5.37 -11.21
N THR A 59 3.73 6.63 -11.57
CA THR A 59 2.89 7.78 -11.21
C THR A 59 2.33 8.51 -12.43
N LYS A 60 2.37 7.89 -13.61
CA LYS A 60 1.86 8.46 -14.87
C LYS A 60 0.37 8.82 -14.85
N SER A 61 -0.42 8.16 -14.01
CA SER A 61 -1.85 8.40 -13.84
C SER A 61 -2.21 8.29 -12.37
N LEU A 62 -2.52 9.44 -11.76
CA LEU A 62 -3.00 9.50 -10.38
C LEU A 62 -4.34 8.75 -10.24
N GLU A 63 -5.24 8.90 -11.20
CA GLU A 63 -6.54 8.24 -11.19
C GLU A 63 -6.41 6.71 -11.17
N TYR A 64 -5.53 6.16 -12.03
CA TYR A 64 -5.26 4.72 -12.04
C TYR A 64 -4.67 4.25 -10.72
N ARG A 65 -3.76 5.02 -10.12
CA ARG A 65 -3.17 4.71 -8.82
C ARG A 65 -4.20 4.68 -7.71
N VAL A 66 -5.09 5.65 -7.68
CA VAL A 66 -6.20 5.68 -6.72
C VAL A 66 -7.11 4.47 -6.94
N ASN A 67 -7.44 4.12 -8.19
CA ASN A 67 -8.24 2.93 -8.50
C ASN A 67 -7.58 1.63 -7.96
N VAL A 68 -6.28 1.44 -8.19
CA VAL A 68 -5.54 0.28 -7.67
C VAL A 68 -5.49 0.29 -6.13
N ALA A 69 -5.28 1.46 -5.53
CA ALA A 69 -5.20 1.63 -4.08
C ALA A 69 -6.54 1.36 -3.37
N LEU A 70 -7.67 1.64 -4.01
CA LEU A 70 -9.02 1.30 -3.51
C LEU A 70 -9.32 -0.19 -3.70
N ARG A 71 -8.99 -0.74 -4.87
CA ARG A 71 -9.32 -2.14 -5.22
C ARG A 71 -8.51 -3.16 -4.44
N THR A 72 -7.22 -2.91 -4.22
CA THR A 72 -6.33 -3.88 -3.56
C THR A 72 -6.84 -4.28 -2.17
N PRO A 73 -7.14 -3.37 -1.23
CA PRO A 73 -7.61 -3.75 0.10
C PRO A 73 -9.02 -4.35 0.11
N ALA A 74 -9.87 -4.01 -0.86
CA ALA A 74 -11.21 -4.59 -0.97
C ALA A 74 -11.16 -6.13 -1.10
N TRP A 75 -10.11 -6.68 -1.72
CA TRP A 75 -9.94 -8.12 -1.94
C TRP A 75 -9.11 -8.85 -0.89
N HIS A 76 -8.68 -8.19 0.19
CA HIS A 76 -7.80 -8.81 1.19
C HIS A 76 -8.38 -8.77 2.61
N HIS A 77 -8.23 -9.88 3.31
CA HIS A 77 -8.25 -9.91 4.76
C HIS A 77 -6.92 -9.38 5.27
N TYR A 78 -6.98 -8.53 6.29
CA TYR A 78 -5.82 -8.06 7.04
C TYR A 78 -5.92 -8.63 8.44
N LEU A 79 -4.89 -9.34 8.90
CA LEU A 79 -4.87 -10.10 10.14
C LEU A 79 -3.65 -9.74 11.00
N GLY A 80 -3.73 -10.01 12.30
CA GLY A 80 -2.68 -9.65 13.25
C GLY A 80 -2.55 -8.12 13.38
N GLU A 81 -1.40 -7.60 12.98
CA GLU A 81 -1.06 -6.18 12.96
C GLU A 81 -1.04 -5.61 11.53
N ALA A 82 -1.40 -6.41 10.52
CA ALA A 82 -1.48 -5.95 9.14
C ALA A 82 -2.57 -4.90 8.96
N VAL A 83 -2.30 -3.97 8.04
CA VAL A 83 -3.24 -2.97 7.57
C VAL A 83 -3.13 -2.79 6.06
N PRO A 84 -4.18 -2.27 5.41
CA PRO A 84 -4.07 -1.71 4.08
C PRO A 84 -2.87 -0.74 3.99
N ALA A 85 -1.88 -1.11 3.20
CA ALA A 85 -0.77 -0.25 2.83
C ALA A 85 -0.79 -0.13 1.30
N PRO A 86 -1.55 0.82 0.72
CA PRO A 86 -1.40 1.11 -0.69
C PRO A 86 0.06 1.52 -0.90
N ALA A 87 0.75 0.86 -1.84
CA ALA A 87 2.19 1.07 -2.06
C ALA A 87 2.51 2.56 -2.05
N SER A 88 3.25 2.99 -1.02
CA SER A 88 3.81 4.34 -0.92
C SER A 88 4.52 4.62 -2.23
N GLY A 89 4.37 5.82 -2.77
CA GLY A 89 5.00 6.22 -4.02
C GLY A 89 6.52 6.35 -3.89
N ASP A 90 7.20 5.32 -3.39
CA ASP A 90 8.64 5.22 -3.24
C ASP A 90 9.23 4.97 -4.64
N LEU A 91 9.23 6.04 -5.43
CA LEU A 91 9.86 6.08 -6.73
C LEU A 91 11.37 6.15 -6.56
N ALA A 92 12.10 5.28 -7.28
CA ALA A 92 13.56 5.19 -7.17
C ALA A 92 13.99 4.98 -5.70
N PRO A 93 15.25 5.25 -5.29
CA PRO A 93 15.64 5.22 -3.88
C PRO A 93 14.97 6.34 -3.07
N ASN A 94 13.77 6.07 -2.52
CA ASN A 94 13.01 6.92 -1.60
C ASN A 94 12.72 8.34 -2.11
N CYS A 95 12.52 8.52 -3.41
CA CYS A 95 12.18 9.81 -4.04
C CYS A 95 13.18 10.95 -3.82
N LEU A 96 14.33 10.73 -3.18
CA LEU A 96 15.26 11.81 -2.81
C LEU A 96 15.75 12.56 -4.05
N ALA A 97 16.18 11.83 -5.07
CA ALA A 97 16.66 12.43 -6.31
C ALA A 97 15.55 13.22 -7.02
N LEU A 98 14.31 12.73 -7.02
CA LEU A 98 13.16 13.44 -7.59
C LEU A 98 12.89 14.74 -6.82
N PHE A 99 12.92 14.67 -5.49
CA PHE A 99 12.77 15.85 -4.62
C PHE A 99 13.86 16.90 -4.88
N LEU A 100 15.09 16.45 -5.15
CA LEU A 100 16.23 17.31 -5.52
C LEU A 100 16.18 17.80 -6.97
N GLY A 101 15.16 17.45 -7.75
CA GLY A 101 14.92 17.97 -9.10
C GLY A 101 15.33 17.04 -10.25
N CYS A 102 15.81 15.82 -9.98
CA CYS A 102 16.08 14.84 -11.04
C CYS A 102 14.78 14.41 -11.72
N ALA A 103 14.85 14.11 -13.03
CA ALA A 103 13.72 13.58 -13.76
C ALA A 103 13.59 12.06 -13.56
N GLY A 104 12.41 11.61 -13.13
CA GLY A 104 12.08 10.18 -13.06
C GLY A 104 11.83 9.59 -14.45
N VAL A 105 12.54 8.51 -14.78
CA VAL A 105 12.42 7.76 -16.03
C VAL A 105 11.91 6.36 -15.70
N GLU A 106 10.65 6.11 -16.01
CA GLU A 106 10.05 4.79 -15.81
C GLU A 106 10.62 3.77 -16.80
N MET A 107 11.03 2.62 -16.28
CA MET A 107 11.54 1.48 -17.03
C MET A 107 10.81 0.21 -16.55
N PRO A 108 10.85 -0.91 -17.29
CA PRO A 108 10.24 -2.16 -16.85
C PRO A 108 10.66 -2.54 -15.42
N GLY A 109 9.69 -2.59 -14.51
CA GLY A 109 9.89 -2.87 -13.08
C GLY A 109 10.67 -1.83 -12.27
N THR A 110 11.05 -0.71 -12.92
CA THR A 110 12.02 0.36 -12.58
C THR A 110 11.51 1.81 -12.54
N VAL A 111 12.05 2.71 -11.73
CA VAL A 111 12.14 4.16 -12.04
C VAL A 111 13.56 4.61 -11.76
N TRP A 112 14.26 5.06 -12.79
CA TRP A 112 15.59 5.64 -12.70
C TRP A 112 15.50 7.17 -12.58
N CYS A 113 16.54 7.81 -12.07
CA CYS A 113 16.61 9.26 -11.99
C CYS A 113 17.69 9.77 -12.96
N ARG A 114 17.30 10.67 -13.87
CA ARG A 114 18.24 11.40 -14.72
C ARG A 114 18.61 12.73 -14.03
N PRO A 115 19.91 13.06 -13.91
CA PRO A 115 20.36 14.36 -13.43
C PRO A 115 19.77 15.53 -14.23
#